data_AF-A0A2X1KFG9-F1
#
_entry.id   AF-A0A2X1KFG9-F1
#
_cell.length_a   1.000
_cell.length_b   1.000
_cell.length_c   1.000
_cell.angle_alpha   90.00
_cell.angle_beta   90.00
_cell.angle_gamma   90.00
#
_symmetry.space_group_name_H-M   'P 1'
#
loop_
_entity.id
_entity.type
_entity.pdbx_description
1 polymer ?
#
loop_
_entity_poly.entity_id
_entity_poly.type
_entity_poly.pdbx_seq_one_letter_code
_entity_poly.pdbx_strand_id
1 'polypeptide(L)'
;MKISPSLMCMDLLKFKEQIEFIDSHADYFHIDIMDGHFVPNLTLSPFFVSQVKKLATKPLDCHLMVTRPQDYIAQLARAGADFITLHPETINGQAFRLIDEIRRHDMKVGLILNPETPVEAMKYYIHKADKITVMTVDPGFCRTTVHS
;
A
#
# COMPACT_ATOMS: atom_id res chain seq x y z
N MET A 1 -5.40 19.04 3.07
CA MET A 1 -5.65 17.74 3.73
C MET A 1 -5.97 16.76 2.63
N LYS A 2 -5.34 15.57 2.60
CA LYS A 2 -5.63 14.54 1.60
C LYS A 2 -6.31 13.34 2.25
N ILE A 3 -7.18 12.65 1.51
CA ILE A 3 -7.95 11.50 2.00
C ILE A 3 -7.62 10.27 1.15
N SER A 4 -7.38 9.14 1.82
CA SER A 4 -7.03 7.85 1.22
C SER A 4 -7.84 6.73 1.88
N PRO A 5 -9.08 6.45 1.43
CA PRO A 5 -9.92 5.43 2.04
C PRO A 5 -9.32 4.02 1.86
N SER A 6 -9.33 3.21 2.93
CA SER A 6 -8.95 1.80 2.84
C SER A 6 -10.07 0.96 2.24
N LEU A 7 -9.75 0.30 1.12
CA LEU A 7 -10.69 -0.55 0.40
C LEU A 7 -10.93 -1.91 1.08
N MET A 8 -10.12 -2.32 2.06
CA MET A 8 -10.41 -3.54 2.83
C MET A 8 -11.70 -3.40 3.66
N CYS A 9 -12.12 -2.16 3.92
CA CYS A 9 -13.27 -1.81 4.75
C CYS A 9 -14.52 -1.45 3.90
N MET A 10 -14.50 -1.71 2.58
CA MET A 10 -15.60 -1.35 1.66
C MET A 10 -16.70 -2.43 1.57
N ASP A 11 -17.87 -2.06 1.03
CA ASP A 11 -18.96 -2.99 0.73
C ASP A 11 -18.88 -3.47 -0.72
N LEU A 12 -18.50 -4.74 -0.91
CA LEU A 12 -18.36 -5.35 -2.23
C LEU A 12 -19.68 -5.45 -3.01
N LEU A 13 -20.84 -5.47 -2.34
CA LEU A 13 -22.14 -5.45 -3.02
C LEU A 13 -22.38 -4.13 -3.75
N LYS A 14 -21.73 -3.06 -3.31
CA LYS A 14 -21.80 -1.71 -3.90
C LYS A 14 -20.48 -1.30 -4.55
N PHE A 15 -19.70 -2.27 -5.05
CA PHE A 15 -18.34 -2.04 -5.53
C PHE A 15 -18.23 -0.87 -6.51
N LYS A 16 -19.00 -0.91 -7.61
CA LYS A 16 -18.92 0.14 -8.64
C LYS A 16 -19.27 1.52 -8.08
N GLU A 17 -20.39 1.61 -7.36
CA GLU A 17 -20.89 2.85 -6.75
C GLU A 17 -19.85 3.45 -5.78
N GLN A 18 -19.28 2.63 -4.90
CA GLN A 18 -18.30 3.10 -3.91
C GLN A 18 -16.98 3.51 -4.55
N ILE A 19 -16.49 2.78 -5.56
CA ILE A 19 -15.26 3.18 -6.26
C ILE A 19 -15.46 4.50 -7.01
N GLU A 20 -16.57 4.68 -7.74
CA GLU A 20 -16.86 5.94 -8.45
C GLU A 20 -17.06 7.12 -7.47
N PHE A 21 -17.69 6.87 -6.32
CA PHE A 21 -17.83 7.87 -5.25
C PHE A 21 -16.47 8.26 -4.66
N ILE A 22 -15.63 7.27 -4.31
CA ILE A 22 -14.30 7.52 -3.76
C ILE A 22 -13.43 8.24 -4.79
N ASP A 23 -13.46 7.85 -6.07
CA ASP A 23 -12.66 8.46 -7.14
C ASP A 23 -12.95 9.97 -7.28
N SER A 24 -14.20 10.37 -7.08
CA SER A 24 -14.62 11.77 -7.18
C SER A 24 -14.36 12.61 -5.92
N HIS A 25 -14.15 11.99 -4.75
CA HIS A 25 -14.06 12.70 -3.46
C HIS A 25 -12.73 12.53 -2.73
N ALA A 26 -11.95 11.49 -3.04
CA ALA A 26 -10.68 11.19 -2.39
C ALA A 26 -9.47 11.53 -3.28
N ASP A 27 -8.29 11.51 -2.68
CA ASP A 27 -7.02 11.74 -3.36
C ASP A 27 -6.35 10.44 -3.81
N TYR A 28 -6.61 9.34 -3.11
CA TYR A 28 -5.98 8.04 -3.30
C TYR A 28 -6.95 6.90 -2.97
N PHE A 29 -6.69 5.73 -3.53
CA PHE A 29 -7.25 4.46 -3.06
C PHE A 29 -6.19 3.71 -2.25
N HIS A 30 -6.45 3.43 -0.98
CA HIS A 30 -5.55 2.62 -0.16
C HIS A 30 -5.92 1.14 -0.28
N ILE A 31 -4.97 0.33 -0.77
CA ILE A 31 -5.16 -1.09 -1.08
C ILE A 31 -4.18 -1.91 -0.25
N ASP A 32 -4.70 -2.52 0.81
CA ASP A 32 -3.96 -3.38 1.72
C ASP A 32 -3.72 -4.78 1.12
N ILE A 33 -2.47 -5.13 0.84
CA ILE A 33 -2.07 -6.45 0.32
C ILE A 33 -1.29 -7.18 1.40
N MET A 34 -1.86 -8.28 1.89
CA MET A 34 -1.33 -9.09 3.00
C MET A 34 -1.04 -10.52 2.56
N ASP A 35 0.03 -11.13 3.07
CA ASP A 35 0.47 -12.50 2.69
C ASP A 35 0.24 -13.58 3.77
N GLY A 36 -0.38 -13.24 4.90
CA GLY A 36 -0.57 -14.15 6.02
C GLY A 36 0.69 -14.47 6.84
N HIS A 37 1.85 -13.94 6.45
CA HIS A 37 3.15 -14.20 7.10
C HIS A 37 3.70 -12.94 7.76
N PHE A 38 3.75 -11.82 7.03
CA PHE A 38 4.14 -10.52 7.59
C PHE A 38 3.09 -10.00 8.57
N VAL A 39 1.81 -10.22 8.24
CA VAL A 39 0.67 -10.03 9.15
C VAL A 39 -0.19 -11.29 9.14
N PRO A 40 -0.84 -11.67 10.25
CA PRO A 40 -1.63 -12.90 10.36
C PRO A 40 -3.01 -12.77 9.71
N ASN A 41 -3.09 -12.20 8.51
CA ASN A 41 -4.33 -11.98 7.78
C ASN A 41 -4.08 -12.00 6.24
N LEU A 42 -5.14 -12.23 5.48
CA LEU A 42 -5.15 -12.21 4.01
C LEU A 42 -6.30 -11.32 3.54
N THR A 43 -5.99 -10.33 2.70
CA THR A 43 -6.95 -9.31 2.28
C THR A 43 -6.98 -9.15 0.76
N LEU A 44 -6.49 -8.02 0.23
CA LEU A 44 -6.58 -7.69 -1.18
C LEU A 44 -5.37 -8.22 -1.95
N SER A 45 -5.50 -8.26 -3.27
CA SER A 45 -4.50 -8.84 -4.15
C SER A 45 -4.37 -8.06 -5.46
N PRO A 46 -3.38 -8.36 -6.32
CA PRO A 46 -3.25 -7.73 -7.63
C PRO A 46 -4.50 -7.86 -8.51
N PHE A 47 -5.32 -8.90 -8.30
CA PHE A 47 -6.61 -9.00 -8.98
C PHE A 47 -7.55 -7.84 -8.59
N PHE A 48 -7.61 -7.49 -7.30
CA PHE A 48 -8.47 -6.40 -6.83
C PHE A 48 -8.03 -5.04 -7.40
N VAL A 49 -6.71 -4.80 -7.42
CA VAL A 49 -6.11 -3.62 -8.08
C VAL A 49 -6.58 -3.50 -9.53
N SER A 50 -6.56 -4.62 -10.28
CA SER A 50 -7.02 -4.64 -11.67
C SER A 50 -8.50 -4.31 -11.85
N GLN A 51 -9.36 -4.65 -10.87
CA GLN A 51 -10.78 -4.29 -10.92
C GLN A 51 -11.01 -2.82 -10.61
N VAL A 52 -10.34 -2.29 -9.59
CA VAL A 52 -10.43 -0.86 -9.22
C VAL A 52 -9.92 0.01 -10.37
N LYS A 53 -8.82 -0.38 -11.03
CA LYS A 53 -8.23 0.39 -12.13
C LYS A 53 -9.16 0.60 -13.33
N LYS A 54 -10.16 -0.27 -13.54
CA LYS A 54 -11.16 -0.09 -14.61
C LYS A 54 -12.06 1.13 -14.41
N LEU A 55 -12.21 1.59 -13.17
CA LEU A 55 -13.12 2.66 -12.77
C LEU A 55 -12.38 3.90 -12.24
N ALA A 56 -11.18 3.70 -11.69
CA ALA A 56 -10.42 4.73 -11.00
C ALA A 56 -9.60 5.62 -11.95
N THR A 57 -9.64 6.93 -11.70
CA THR A 57 -8.73 7.94 -12.24
C THR A 57 -7.74 8.44 -11.19
N LYS A 58 -8.08 8.34 -9.90
CA LYS A 58 -7.17 8.63 -8.79
C LYS A 58 -6.11 7.54 -8.62
N PRO A 59 -4.94 7.88 -8.09
CA PRO A 59 -3.86 6.92 -7.86
C PRO A 59 -4.23 5.79 -6.91
N LEU A 60 -3.91 4.56 -7.30
CA LEU A 60 -4.00 3.35 -6.48
C LEU A 60 -2.71 3.16 -5.67
N ASP A 61 -2.81 3.26 -4.34
CA ASP A 61 -1.73 3.08 -3.38
C ASP A 61 -1.76 1.66 -2.79
N CYS A 62 -0.85 0.82 -3.29
CA CYS A 62 -0.72 -0.57 -2.84
C CYS A 62 0.23 -0.64 -1.64
N HIS A 63 -0.33 -0.91 -0.46
CA HIS A 63 0.40 -1.13 0.77
C HIS A 63 0.81 -2.59 0.88
N LEU A 64 2.11 -2.86 0.76
CA LEU A 64 2.67 -4.21 0.77
C LEU A 64 3.01 -4.68 2.18
N MET A 65 2.03 -5.26 2.86
CA MET A 65 2.19 -6.04 4.10
C MET A 65 2.56 -7.49 3.78
N VAL A 66 3.69 -7.67 3.10
CA VAL A 66 4.16 -8.98 2.63
C VAL A 66 5.64 -9.18 2.94
N THR A 67 6.03 -10.42 3.19
CA THR A 67 7.40 -10.84 3.51
C THR A 67 8.35 -10.61 2.34
N ARG A 68 7.85 -10.76 1.11
CA ARG A 68 8.64 -10.71 -0.13
C ARG A 68 8.07 -9.67 -1.10
N PRO A 69 8.24 -8.36 -0.84
CA PRO A 69 7.65 -7.31 -1.68
C PRO A 69 8.14 -7.34 -3.13
N GLN A 70 9.37 -7.82 -3.36
CA GLN A 70 9.95 -7.98 -4.70
C GLN A 70 9.12 -8.85 -5.65
N ASP A 71 8.36 -9.81 -5.11
CA ASP A 71 7.59 -10.74 -5.95
C ASP A 71 6.33 -10.07 -6.54
N TYR A 72 5.93 -8.89 -6.01
CA TYR A 72 4.68 -8.22 -6.35
C TYR A 72 4.86 -6.98 -7.24
N ILE A 73 6.04 -6.37 -7.32
CA ILE A 73 6.22 -5.07 -7.99
C ILE A 73 5.77 -5.11 -9.45
N ALA A 74 6.34 -6.00 -10.25
CA ALA A 74 5.98 -6.14 -11.67
C ALA A 74 4.53 -6.64 -11.88
N GLN A 75 3.97 -7.38 -10.92
CA GLN A 75 2.59 -7.83 -10.99
C GLN A 75 1.62 -6.67 -10.72
N LEU A 76 1.90 -5.82 -9.74
CA LEU A 76 1.09 -4.67 -9.38
C LEU A 76 1.17 -3.56 -10.42
N ALA A 77 2.35 -3.34 -11.01
CA ALA A 77 2.50 -2.46 -12.15
C ALA A 77 1.57 -2.87 -13.30
N ARG A 78 1.55 -4.17 -13.64
CA ARG A 78 0.63 -4.72 -14.67
C ARG A 78 -0.85 -4.62 -14.29
N ALA A 79 -1.16 -4.70 -12.99
CA ALA A 79 -2.51 -4.53 -12.49
C ALA A 79 -2.97 -3.06 -12.51
N GLY A 80 -2.06 -2.11 -12.71
CA GLY A 80 -2.33 -0.68 -12.82
C GLY A 80 -2.27 0.07 -11.49
N ALA A 81 -1.48 -0.42 -10.54
CA ALA A 81 -1.12 0.36 -9.37
C ALA A 81 -0.35 1.63 -9.77
N ASP A 82 -0.50 2.71 -9.01
CA ASP A 82 0.21 3.98 -9.25
C ASP A 82 1.23 4.29 -8.14
N PHE A 83 1.05 3.69 -6.96
CA PHE A 83 1.95 3.76 -5.82
C PHE A 83 2.24 2.35 -5.29
N ILE A 84 3.50 2.08 -4.95
CA ILE A 84 3.88 0.96 -4.07
C ILE A 84 4.41 1.53 -2.77
N THR A 85 3.74 1.20 -1.67
CA THR A 85 4.14 1.57 -0.32
C THR A 85 4.82 0.37 0.36
N LEU A 86 6.11 0.50 0.65
CA LEU A 86 6.97 -0.54 1.22
C LEU A 86 7.20 -0.36 2.72
N HIS A 87 7.29 -1.49 3.43
CA HIS A 87 7.74 -1.58 4.81
C HIS A 87 9.28 -1.60 4.88
N PRO A 88 9.95 -0.64 5.54
CA PRO A 88 11.39 -0.69 5.85
C PRO A 88 11.84 -2.00 6.49
N GLU A 89 10.96 -2.63 7.26
CA GLU A 89 11.15 -3.89 7.96
C GLU A 89 11.37 -5.08 7.00
N THR A 90 10.88 -5.00 5.76
CA THR A 90 10.93 -6.12 4.78
C THR A 90 11.96 -5.91 3.66
N ILE A 91 12.62 -4.76 3.62
CA ILE A 91 13.47 -4.34 2.49
C ILE A 91 14.95 -4.16 2.84
N ASN A 92 15.39 -4.60 4.01
CA ASN A 92 16.82 -4.60 4.36
C ASN A 92 17.63 -5.38 3.31
N GLY A 93 18.73 -4.80 2.83
CA GLY A 93 19.56 -5.37 1.77
C GLY A 93 19.04 -5.18 0.34
N GLN A 94 17.82 -4.66 0.15
CA GLN A 94 17.20 -4.51 -1.18
C GLN A 94 16.47 -3.18 -1.42
N ALA A 95 16.36 -2.29 -0.42
CA ALA A 95 15.58 -1.04 -0.51
C ALA A 95 15.83 -0.22 -1.80
N PHE A 96 17.08 0.14 -2.10
CA PHE A 96 17.41 0.92 -3.31
C PHE A 96 17.03 0.20 -4.60
N ARG A 97 17.27 -1.12 -4.68
CA ARG A 97 16.94 -1.93 -5.85
C ARG A 97 15.43 -1.95 -6.11
N LEU A 98 14.63 -2.14 -5.06
CA LEU A 98 13.17 -2.17 -5.16
C LEU A 98 12.62 -0.78 -5.49
N ILE A 99 13.17 0.27 -4.90
CA ILE A 99 12.81 1.66 -5.24
C ILE A 99 13.06 1.93 -6.73
N ASP A 100 14.22 1.55 -7.25
CA ASP A 100 14.55 1.73 -8.66
C ASP A 100 13.65 0.87 -9.57
N GLU A 101 13.25 -0.33 -9.14
CA GLU A 101 12.28 -1.17 -9.85
C GLU A 101 10.89 -0.52 -9.91
N ILE A 102 10.38 0.00 -8.79
CA ILE A 102 9.11 0.73 -8.74
C ILE A 102 9.13 1.90 -9.73
N ARG A 103 10.21 2.68 -9.74
CA ARG A 103 10.37 3.83 -10.67
C ARG A 103 10.47 3.41 -12.13
N ARG A 104 11.12 2.28 -12.44
CA ARG A 104 11.18 1.73 -13.81
C ARG A 104 9.82 1.30 -14.36
N HIS A 105 8.85 1.08 -13.48
CA HIS A 105 7.46 0.81 -13.83
C HIS A 105 6.57 2.07 -13.81
N ASP A 106 7.18 3.27 -13.80
CA ASP A 106 6.49 4.57 -13.76
C ASP A 106 5.58 4.76 -12.54
N MET A 107 5.83 4.00 -11.47
CA MET A 107 5.09 4.09 -10.22
C MET A 107 5.79 5.00 -9.20
N LYS A 108 5.00 5.52 -8.26
CA LYS A 108 5.48 6.31 -7.13
C LYS A 108 5.83 5.42 -5.93
N VAL A 109 6.75 5.90 -5.12
CA VAL A 109 7.32 5.19 -3.97
C VAL A 109 6.70 5.73 -2.70
N GLY A 110 6.03 4.85 -1.95
CA GLY A 110 5.64 5.08 -0.57
C GLY A 110 6.55 4.31 0.38
N LEU A 111 6.74 4.84 1.58
CA LEU A 111 7.31 4.10 2.70
C LEU A 111 6.34 4.13 3.87
N ILE A 112 6.24 3.03 4.62
CA ILE A 112 5.36 2.93 5.77
C ILE A 112 6.05 2.27 6.95
N LEU A 113 5.97 2.89 8.12
CA LEU A 113 6.59 2.39 9.35
C LEU A 113 5.53 1.76 10.25
N ASN A 114 5.83 0.58 10.80
CA ASN A 114 5.11 0.07 11.97
C ASN A 114 5.33 0.99 13.18
N PRO A 115 4.45 0.94 14.20
CA PRO A 115 4.55 1.79 15.39
C PRO A 115 5.91 1.71 16.10
N GLU A 116 6.52 0.53 16.12
CA GLU A 116 7.80 0.25 16.78
C GLU A 116 9.02 0.58 15.91
N THR A 117 8.85 0.83 14.62
CA THR A 117 9.96 1.04 13.69
C THR A 117 10.40 2.51 13.69
N PRO A 118 11.64 2.81 14.08
CA PRO A 118 12.14 4.19 14.12
C PRO A 118 12.30 4.76 12.72
N VAL A 119 12.08 6.08 12.56
CA VAL A 119 12.22 6.78 11.28
C VAL A 119 13.62 6.65 10.69
N GLU A 120 14.62 6.50 11.56
CA GLU A 120 16.02 6.26 11.22
C GLU A 120 16.24 5.01 10.37
N ALA A 121 15.31 4.03 10.40
CA ALA A 121 15.34 2.86 9.52
C ALA A 121 15.38 3.26 8.04
N MET A 122 14.80 4.41 7.68
CA MET A 122 14.73 4.91 6.31
C MET A 122 15.78 5.98 5.99
N LYS A 123 16.66 6.36 6.92
CA LYS A 123 17.50 7.56 6.81
C LYS A 123 18.27 7.69 5.48
N TYR A 124 18.70 6.58 4.91
CA TYR A 124 19.52 6.57 3.69
C TYR A 124 18.71 6.66 2.39
N TYR A 125 17.40 6.39 2.42
CA TYR A 125 16.56 6.36 1.23
C TYR A 125 15.23 7.11 1.40
N ILE A 126 15.02 7.77 2.53
CA ILE A 126 13.83 8.59 2.83
C ILE A 126 13.60 9.67 1.77
N HIS A 127 14.68 10.25 1.22
CA HIS A 127 14.63 11.27 0.18
C HIS A 127 14.15 10.74 -1.19
N LYS A 128 13.97 9.43 -1.35
CA LYS A 128 13.45 8.81 -2.58
C LYS A 128 11.95 8.53 -2.53
N ALA A 129 11.32 8.70 -1.37
CA ALA A 129 9.89 8.47 -1.18
C ALA A 129 9.07 9.70 -1.61
N ASP A 130 7.95 9.47 -2.30
CA ASP A 130 6.96 10.50 -2.62
C ASP A 130 5.94 10.67 -1.48
N LYS A 131 5.79 9.64 -0.64
CA LYS A 131 4.88 9.59 0.50
C LYS A 131 5.50 8.76 1.62
N ILE A 132 5.31 9.21 2.85
CA ILE A 132 5.63 8.45 4.05
C ILE A 132 4.35 8.32 4.86
N THR A 133 4.02 7.09 5.23
CA THR A 133 2.89 6.77 6.10
C THR A 133 3.43 6.31 7.45
N VAL A 134 2.81 6.75 8.54
CA VAL A 134 3.11 6.28 9.89
C VAL A 134 1.92 5.47 10.36
N MET A 135 2.13 4.20 10.69
CA MET A 135 1.10 3.37 11.27
C MET A 135 0.81 3.86 12.70
N THR A 136 -0.47 4.06 13.01
CA THR A 136 -0.92 4.43 14.37
C THR A 136 -1.38 3.21 15.17
N VAL A 137 -1.33 2.04 14.55
CA VAL A 137 -1.74 0.74 15.11
C VAL A 137 -0.88 -0.36 14.50
N ASP A 138 -0.80 -1.50 15.18
CA ASP A 138 -0.13 -2.68 14.62
C ASP A 138 -0.84 -3.13 13.32
N PRO A 139 -0.07 -3.46 12.27
CA PRO A 139 -0.63 -3.81 10.98
C PRO A 139 -1.43 -5.13 11.02
N GLY A 140 -2.46 -5.22 10.18
CA GLY A 140 -3.20 -6.46 9.92
C GLY A 140 -4.72 -6.38 10.04
N PHE A 141 -5.28 -5.43 10.81
CA PHE A 141 -6.73 -5.32 11.03
C PHE A 141 -7.23 -3.87 11.06
N CYS A 142 -8.41 -3.60 10.48
CA CYS A 142 -9.07 -2.27 10.46
C CYS A 142 -9.47 -1.75 11.87
N ARG A 143 -9.47 -2.60 12.91
CA ARG A 143 -9.80 -2.25 14.31
C ARG A 143 -8.85 -2.94 15.29
N THR A 144 -7.85 -2.22 15.74
CA THR A 144 -6.96 -2.62 16.81
C THR A 144 -7.12 -1.62 17.94
N THR A 145 -7.99 -1.95 18.90
CA THR A 145 -7.88 -1.34 20.23
C THR A 145 -6.64 -1.93 20.88
N VAL A 146 -5.67 -1.08 21.22
CA VAL A 146 -4.57 -1.44 22.13
C VAL A 146 -5.23 -1.86 23.44
N HIS A 147 -5.41 -3.16 23.67
CA HIS A 147 -5.85 -3.67 24.96
C HIS A 147 -4.63 -3.60 25.88
N SER A 148 -4.56 -2.50 26.63
CA SER A 148 -3.75 -2.34 27.85
C SER A 148 -4.24 -3.27 28.95
#